data_AF-A0A959EZN0-F1
#
_entry.id   AF-A0A959EZN0-F1
#
_cell.length_a   1.000
_cell.length_b   1.000
_cell.length_c   1.000
_cell.angle_alpha   90.00
_cell.angle_beta   90.00
_cell.angle_gamma   90.00
#
_symmetry.space_group_name_H-M   'P 1'
#
loop_
_entity.id
_entity.type
_entity.pdbx_description
1 polymer ?
#
loop_
_entity_poly.entity_id
_entity_poly.type
_entity_poly.pdbx_seq_one_letter_code
_entity_poly.pdbx_strand_id
1 'polypeptide(L)' 'MKVSDEYLFLIVLSPVGPYYSEPLKVKVETEFVRAAEGGVGYAKCGGNYGASFYPFKKAGEA' A
#
# COMPACT_ATOMS: atom_id res chain seq x y z
N MET A 1 17.33 16.04 0.60
CA MET A 1 16.89 15.06 1.62
C MET A 1 18.10 14.62 2.42
N LYS A 2 17.98 14.50 3.74
CA LYS A 2 19.01 13.89 4.59
C LYS A 2 18.59 12.46 4.91
N VAL A 3 19.50 11.51 4.81
CA VAL A 3 19.30 10.13 5.28
C VAL A 3 19.34 10.11 6.81
N SER A 4 18.55 9.26 7.47
CA SER A 4 18.57 9.16 8.93
C SER A 4 19.91 8.64 9.43
N ASP A 5 20.38 9.15 10.57
CA ASP A 5 21.61 8.70 11.24
C ASP A 5 21.36 7.47 12.14
N GLU A 6 20.11 7.25 12.55
CA GLU A 6 19.69 6.16 13.43
C GLU A 6 18.46 5.43 12.86
N TYR A 7 18.38 4.12 13.13
CA TYR A 7 17.30 3.24 12.67
C TYR A 7 16.88 2.28 13.78
N LEU A 8 15.61 1.89 13.77
CA LEU A 8 15.07 0.87 14.66
C LEU A 8 14.57 -0.32 13.83
N PHE A 9 15.08 -1.51 14.13
CA PHE A 9 14.60 -2.77 13.55
C PHE A 9 13.66 -3.47 14.54
N LEU A 10 12.47 -3.85 14.07
CA LEU A 10 11.43 -4.48 14.89
C LEU A 10 10.86 -5.71 14.18
N ILE A 11 10.49 -6.71 14.96
CA ILE A 11 9.74 -7.88 14.51
C ILE A 11 8.45 -7.93 15.33
N VAL A 12 7.31 -8.02 14.64
CA VAL A 12 5.98 -8.12 15.25
C VAL A 12 5.31 -9.39 14.73
N LEU A 13 4.72 -10.17 15.64
CA LEU A 13 3.99 -11.39 15.33
C LEU A 13 2.50 -11.18 15.62
N SER A 14 1.64 -11.68 14.73
CA SER A 14 0.19 -11.69 14.91
C SER A 14 -0.40 -12.98 14.33
N PRO A 15 -1.32 -13.66 15.02
CA PRO A 15 -2.10 -14.72 14.38
C PRO A 15 -2.98 -14.11 13.27
N VAL A 16 -3.21 -14.86 12.19
CA VAL A 16 -4.09 -14.47 11.09
C VAL A 16 -5.02 -15.62 10.72
N GLY A 17 -6.25 -15.30 10.34
CA GLY A 17 -7.24 -16.25 9.85
C GLY A 17 -7.29 -16.33 8.31
N PRO A 18 -8.28 -17.04 7.74
CA PRO A 18 -8.53 -17.07 6.30
C PRO A 18 -8.86 -15.66 5.75
N TYR A 19 -8.41 -15.34 4.54
CA TYR A 19 -8.49 -13.99 3.97
C TYR A 19 -9.86 -13.62 3.39
N TYR A 20 -10.42 -14.46 2.53
CA TYR A 20 -11.67 -14.20 1.84
C TYR A 20 -12.54 -15.45 1.84
N SER A 21 -13.79 -15.33 2.27
CA SER A 21 -14.81 -16.38 2.15
C SER A 21 -15.64 -16.26 0.88
N GLU A 22 -15.61 -15.08 0.24
CA GLU A 22 -16.44 -14.71 -0.90
C GLU A 22 -15.60 -13.97 -1.97
N PRO A 23 -16.06 -13.92 -3.23
CA PRO A 23 -15.39 -13.17 -4.29
C PRO A 23 -15.29 -11.66 -3.99
N LEU A 24 -14.18 -11.05 -4.42
CA LEU A 24 -13.94 -9.63 -4.26
C LEU A 24 -14.56 -8.80 -5.38
N LYS A 25 -15.12 -7.64 -5.02
CA LYS A 25 -15.43 -6.58 -5.98
C LYS A 25 -14.16 -5.80 -6.28
N VAL A 26 -13.84 -5.66 -7.57
CA VAL A 26 -12.61 -4.99 -8.03
C VAL A 26 -12.99 -3.82 -8.94
N LYS A 27 -12.45 -2.65 -8.64
CA LYS A 27 -12.50 -1.46 -9.51
C LYS A 27 -11.17 -1.33 -10.25
N VAL A 28 -11.22 -1.17 -11.57
CA VAL A 28 -10.05 -0.79 -12.36
C VAL A 28 -9.87 0.72 -12.27
N GLU A 29 -8.76 1.16 -11.70
CA GLU A 29 -8.45 2.58 -11.50
C GLU A 29 -7.74 3.16 -12.73
N THR A 30 -8.15 4.36 -13.16
CA THR A 30 -7.67 5.01 -14.38
C THR A 30 -7.10 6.42 -14.14
N GLU A 31 -7.41 7.04 -12.99
CA GLU A 31 -6.93 8.38 -12.63
C GLU A 31 -5.68 8.33 -11.75
N PHE A 32 -5.51 7.27 -10.96
CA PHE A 32 -4.40 7.13 -10.02
C PHE A 32 -3.49 5.94 -10.38
N VAL A 33 -2.18 6.12 -10.16
CA VAL A 33 -1.18 5.05 -10.32
C VAL A 33 -0.52 4.72 -8.99
N ARG A 34 -0.28 3.43 -8.76
CA ARG A 34 0.41 2.95 -7.54
C ARG A 34 1.91 3.28 -7.57
N ALA A 35 2.52 3.22 -8.75
CA ALA A 35 3.93 3.45 -8.97
C ALA A 35 4.18 3.90 -10.42
N ALA A 36 5.29 4.58 -10.64
CA ALA A 36 5.77 5.01 -11.95
C ALA A 36 7.19 4.51 -12.18
N GLU A 37 7.62 4.47 -13.44
CA GLU A 37 8.99 4.16 -13.83
C GLU A 37 9.99 5.12 -13.16
N GLY A 38 11.13 4.59 -12.70
CA GLY A 38 12.10 5.34 -11.90
C GLY A 38 11.67 5.59 -10.44
N GLY A 39 10.42 5.25 -10.07
CA GLY A 39 9.92 5.33 -8.71
C GLY A 39 10.34 4.15 -7.83
N VAL A 40 9.89 4.16 -6.58
CA VAL A 40 10.23 3.13 -5.57
C VAL A 40 9.18 2.03 -5.46
N GLY A 41 8.40 1.80 -6.52
CA GLY A 41 7.28 0.87 -6.52
C GLY A 41 7.67 -0.59 -6.27
N TYR A 42 8.94 -0.94 -6.48
CA TYR A 42 9.51 -2.26 -6.24
C TYR A 42 9.91 -2.50 -4.77
N ALA A 43 10.07 -1.44 -3.98
CA ALA A 43 10.49 -1.52 -2.59
C ALA A 43 9.28 -1.55 -1.64
N LYS A 44 9.39 -2.27 -0.51
CA LYS A 44 8.33 -2.33 0.51
C LYS A 44 8.39 -1.13 1.46
N CYS A 45 8.27 0.06 0.89
CA CYS A 45 8.35 1.33 1.61
C CYS A 45 6.95 1.84 1.98
N GLY A 46 6.79 2.38 3.20
CA GLY A 46 5.50 2.88 3.69
C GLY A 46 4.84 3.94 2.78
N GLY A 47 5.64 4.78 2.12
CA GLY A 47 5.14 5.81 1.19
C GLY A 47 4.29 5.25 0.05
N ASN A 48 4.61 4.06 -0.46
CA ASN A 48 3.84 3.41 -1.52
C ASN A 48 2.41 3.05 -1.08
N TYR A 49 2.23 2.73 0.21
CA TYR A 49 0.94 2.37 0.79
C TYR A 49 0.16 3.60 1.25
N GLY A 50 0.83 4.58 1.85
CA GLY A 50 0.19 5.83 2.26
C GLY A 50 -0.49 6.55 1.08
N ALA A 51 0.16 6.54 -0.10
CA ALA A 51 -0.40 7.11 -1.31
C ALA A 51 -1.65 6.37 -1.84
N SER A 52 -1.86 5.09 -1.49
CA SER A 52 -2.98 4.31 -2.02
C SER A 52 -4.28 4.49 -1.23
N PHE A 53 -4.25 5.10 -0.05
CA PHE A 53 -5.46 5.26 0.79
C PHE A 53 -6.51 6.19 0.18
N TYR A 54 -6.11 7.28 -0.45
CA TYR A 54 -7.08 8.21 -1.05
C TYR A 54 -7.81 7.62 -2.27
N PRO A 55 -7.12 7.00 -3.26
CA PRO A 55 -7.78 6.27 -4.34
C PRO A 55 -8.67 5.13 -3.83
N PHE A 56 -8.23 4.39 -2.80
CA PHE A 56 -9.04 3.33 -2.19
C PHE A 56 -10.34 3.86 -1.59
N LYS A 57 -10.29 5.00 -0.88
CA LYS A 57 -11.50 5.66 -0.37
C LYS A 57 -12.47 6.02 -1.50
N LYS A 58 -11.97 6.67 -2.56
CA LYS A 58 -12.78 7.01 -3.74
C LYS A 58 -13.40 5.79 -4.41
N ALA A 59 -12.69 4.66 -4.44
CA ALA A 59 -13.20 3.43 -5.03
C ALA A 59 -14.41 2.85 -4.29
N GLY A 60 -14.55 3.12 -2.98
CA GLY A 60 -15.70 2.68 -2.19
C GLY A 60 -16.91 3.62 -2.23
N GLU A 61 -16.76 4.82 -2.79
CA GLU A 61 -17.85 5.81 -2.96
C GLU A 61 -18.58 5.65 -4.30
N ALA A 62 -18.03 4.83 -5.21
CA ALA A 62 -18.58 4.53 -6.54
C ALA A 62 -19.34 3.19 -6.54
#